data_AF-A0A759BGH5-F1
#
_entry.id   AF-A0A759BGH5-F1
#
_cell.length_a   1.000
_cell.length_b   1.000
_cell.length_c   1.000
_cell.angle_alpha   90.00
_cell.angle_beta   90.00
_cell.angle_gamma   90.00
#
_symmetry.space_group_name_H-M   'P 1'
#
loop_
_entity.id
_entity.type
_entity.pdbx_description
1 polymer ?
#
loop_
_entity_poly.entity_id
_entity_poly.type
_entity_poly.pdbx_seq_one_letter_code
_entity_poly.pdbx_strand_id
1 'polypeptide(L)' 'MKKWMLAICLMFISGICEAADCFDLAGRDYKIDPDLLRAISWKESRYRVNAIGINPVTGYGSGLMQVDSQHFNELAR' A
#
# COMPACT_ATOMS: atom_id res chain seq x y z
N MET A 1 -19.32 3.16 38.59
CA MET A 1 -18.33 2.07 38.51
C MET A 1 -18.28 1.41 37.13
N LYS A 2 -19.21 0.51 36.77
CA LYS A 2 -19.13 -0.28 35.51
C LYS A 2 -19.11 0.54 34.20
N LYS A 3 -19.90 1.62 34.11
CA LYS A 3 -19.95 2.49 32.91
C LYS A 3 -18.63 3.24 32.66
N TRP A 4 -17.97 3.68 33.73
CA TRP A 4 -16.67 4.35 33.66
C TRP A 4 -15.55 3.38 33.30
N MET A 5 -15.61 2.15 33.82
CA MET A 5 -14.70 1.09 33.42
C MET A 5 -14.83 0.71 31.94
N LEU A 6 -16.06 0.68 31.41
CA LEU A 6 -16.30 0.40 30.00
C LEU A 6 -15.71 1.50 29.09
N ALA A 7 -15.90 2.78 29.47
CA ALA A 7 -15.35 3.92 28.74
C ALA A 7 -13.81 3.91 28.72
N ILE A 8 -13.19 3.58 29.85
CA ILE A 8 -11.73 3.45 29.96
C ILE A 8 -11.23 2.30 29.06
N CYS A 9 -11.90 1.13 29.07
CA CYS A 9 -11.53 0.02 28.18
C CYS A 9 -11.62 0.39 26.69
N LEU A 10 -12.66 1.13 26.27
CA LEU A 10 -12.85 1.53 24.88
C LEU A 10 -11.76 2.51 24.40
N MET A 11 -11.27 3.41 25.26
CA MET A 11 -10.17 4.33 24.92
C MET A 11 -8.84 3.60 24.67
N PHE A 12 -8.59 2.47 25.32
CA PHE A 12 -7.36 1.70 25.10
C PHE A 12 -7.38 0.88 23.81
N ILE A 13 -8.56 0.56 23.26
CA ILE A 13 -8.70 -0.22 22.03
C ILE A 13 -8.42 0.64 20.78
N SER A 14 -8.62 1.96 20.84
CA SER A 14 -8.40 2.85 19.70
C SER A 14 -6.92 3.10 19.33
N GLY A 15 -5.97 2.70 20.18
CA GLY A 15 -4.55 3.00 20.00
C GLY A 15 -3.72 1.97 19.23
N ILE A 16 -4.32 0.87 18.75
CA ILE A 16 -3.56 -0.31 18.28
C ILE A 16 -3.68 -0.59 16.77
N CYS A 17 -4.25 0.34 15.99
CA CYS A 17 -4.46 0.13 14.56
C CYS A 17 -3.30 0.70 13.71
N GLU A 18 -2.08 0.24 13.97
CA GLU A 18 -0.92 0.48 13.09
C GLU A 18 -0.83 -0.67 12.08
N ALA A 19 -1.57 -0.57 10.98
CA ALA A 19 -1.49 -1.52 9.88
C ALA A 19 -0.29 -1.15 8.99
N ALA A 20 0.91 -1.52 9.43
CA ALA A 20 2.11 -1.34 8.61
C ALA A 20 1.95 -2.10 7.29
N ASP A 21 2.03 -1.38 6.17
CA ASP A 21 1.97 -1.97 4.84
C ASP A 21 3.38 -2.01 4.21
N CYS A 22 3.48 -2.65 3.04
CA CYS A 22 4.75 -2.69 2.33
C CYS A 22 5.25 -1.30 1.91
N PHE A 23 4.37 -0.27 1.88
CA PHE A 23 4.76 1.10 1.55
C PHE A 23 5.50 1.78 2.71
N ASP A 24 5.24 1.44 3.97
CA ASP A 24 6.04 1.94 5.10
C ASP A 24 7.49 1.45 5.03
N LEU A 25 7.67 0.17 4.70
CA LEU A 25 8.99 -0.44 4.51
C LEU A 25 9.71 0.20 3.31
N ALA A 26 9.03 0.28 2.16
CA ALA A 26 9.59 0.90 0.96
C ALA A 26 9.93 2.38 1.18
N GLY A 27 9.04 3.14 1.83
CA GLY A 27 9.29 4.54 2.14
C GLY A 27 10.49 4.74 3.05
N ARG A 28 10.65 3.90 4.08
CA ARG A 28 11.81 3.91 4.97
C ARG A 28 13.12 3.60 4.22
N ASP A 29 13.11 2.57 3.39
CA ASP A 29 14.32 2.04 2.74
C ASP A 29 14.77 2.95 1.59
N TYR A 30 13.82 3.49 0.82
CA TYR A 30 14.10 4.37 -0.33
C TYR A 30 14.00 5.87 -0.03
N LYS A 31 13.69 6.26 1.22
CA LYS A 31 13.51 7.65 1.65
C LYS A 31 12.41 8.39 0.86
N ILE A 32 11.30 7.69 0.63
CA ILE A 32 10.10 8.20 -0.03
C ILE A 32 8.99 8.28 1.02
N ASP A 33 8.13 9.29 0.93
CA ASP A 33 6.94 9.38 1.77
C ASP A 33 6.02 8.16 1.52
N PRO A 34 5.73 7.30 2.53
CA PRO A 34 4.81 6.18 2.37
C PRO A 34 3.43 6.60 1.87
N ASP A 35 2.94 7.80 2.23
CA ASP A 35 1.65 8.29 1.78
C ASP A 35 1.65 8.68 0.30
N LEU A 36 2.81 9.08 -0.24
CA LEU A 36 2.98 9.26 -1.67
C LEU A 36 2.86 7.91 -2.41
N LEU A 37 3.50 6.86 -1.90
CA LEU A 37 3.40 5.51 -2.48
C LEU A 37 1.96 4.98 -2.44
N ARG A 38 1.25 5.22 -1.33
CA ARG A 38 -0.18 4.93 -1.19
C ARG A 38 -1.03 5.70 -2.21
N ALA A 39 -0.79 7.01 -2.35
CA ALA A 39 -1.51 7.83 -3.33
C ALA A 39 -1.29 7.34 -4.77
N ILE A 40 -0.05 6.95 -5.11
CA ILE A 40 0.27 6.33 -6.40
C ILE A 40 -0.50 5.00 -6.54
N SER A 41 -0.47 4.13 -5.54
CA SER A 41 -1.21 2.85 -5.60
C SER A 41 -2.70 3.04 -5.82
N TRP A 42 -3.28 4.02 -5.14
CA TRP A 42 -4.68 4.36 -5.29
C TRP A 42 -4.98 4.87 -6.70
N LYS A 43 -4.10 5.70 -7.26
CA LYS A 43 -4.25 6.24 -8.61
C LYS A 43 -4.12 5.15 -9.68
N GLU A 44 -3.13 4.27 -9.53
CA GLU A 44 -2.77 3.25 -10.52
C GLU A 44 -3.71 2.03 -10.49
N SER A 45 -4.05 1.51 -9.31
CA SER A 45 -4.75 0.22 -9.20
C SER A 45 -5.96 0.24 -8.24
N ARG A 46 -6.21 1.35 -7.55
CA ARG A 46 -7.17 1.41 -6.43
C ARG A 46 -6.89 0.35 -5.36
N TYR A 47 -5.60 0.12 -5.07
CA TYR A 47 -5.10 -0.94 -4.16
C TYR A 47 -5.46 -2.38 -4.55
N ARG A 48 -5.74 -2.66 -5.83
CA ARG A 48 -6.01 -4.02 -6.29
C ARG A 48 -4.68 -4.71 -6.64
N VAL A 49 -4.26 -5.63 -5.77
CA VAL A 49 -2.99 -6.38 -5.93
C VAL A 49 -2.89 -7.17 -7.24
N ASN A 50 -4.03 -7.58 -7.81
CA ASN A 50 -4.10 -8.34 -9.06
C ASN A 50 -4.52 -7.47 -10.26
N ALA A 51 -4.40 -6.14 -10.17
CA ALA A 51 -4.73 -5.25 -11.29
C ALA A 51 -3.78 -5.46 -12.47
N ILE A 52 -4.36 -5.55 -13.67
CA ILE A 52 -3.63 -5.57 -14.94
C ILE A 52 -4.09 -4.36 -15.76
N GLY A 53 -3.17 -3.46 -16.06
CA GLY A 53 -3.42 -2.24 -16.83
C GLY A 53 -3.02 -2.38 -18.28
N ILE A 54 -3.71 -1.64 -19.13
CA ILE A 54 -3.47 -1.63 -20.58
C ILE A 54 -2.31 -0.67 -20.86
N ASN A 55 -1.26 -1.16 -21.53
CA ASN A 55 -0.25 -0.31 -22.14
C ASN A 55 -0.65 -0.06 -23.62
N PRO A 56 -0.68 1.19 -24.10
CA PRO A 56 -1.07 1.50 -25.48
C PRO A 56 -0.07 1.04 -26.55
N VAL A 57 1.16 0.65 -26.16
CA VAL A 57 2.23 0.25 -27.08
C VAL A 57 2.51 -1.25 -26.96
N THR A 58 3.17 -1.67 -25.89
CA THR A 58 3.58 -3.05 -25.64
C THR A 58 3.57 -3.37 -24.16
N GLY A 59 3.30 -4.63 -23.82
CA GLY A 59 3.26 -5.08 -22.43
C GLY A 59 1.96 -4.71 -21.70
N TYR A 60 2.03 -4.73 -20.38
CA TYR A 60 0.95 -4.38 -19.47
C TYR A 60 1.51 -3.87 -18.13
N GLY A 61 0.71 -3.07 -17.41
CA GLY A 61 1.00 -2.68 -16.04
C GLY A 61 0.56 -3.77 -15.06
N SER A 62 1.39 -4.10 -14.07
CA SER A 62 1.09 -5.17 -13.10
C SER A 62 0.96 -4.65 -11.66
N GLY A 63 -0.10 -5.11 -10.98
CA GLY A 63 -0.28 -5.02 -9.54
C GLY A 63 -0.50 -3.60 -9.00
N LEU A 64 -0.08 -3.39 -7.75
CA LEU A 64 -0.41 -2.19 -6.98
C LEU A 64 0.09 -0.88 -7.60
N MET A 65 1.28 -0.93 -8.22
CA MET A 65 1.99 0.20 -8.79
C MET A 65 1.96 0.22 -10.32
N GLN A 66 1.26 -0.75 -10.95
CA GLN A 66 1.22 -0.90 -12.41
C GLN A 66 2.62 -0.94 -13.05
N VAL A 67 3.56 -1.68 -12.45
CA VAL A 67 4.93 -1.85 -12.98
C VAL A 67 4.85 -2.47 -14.36
N ASP A 68 5.55 -1.86 -15.33
CA ASP A 68 5.50 -2.31 -16.72
C ASP A 68 6.21 -3.66 -16.91
N SER A 69 5.48 -4.60 -17.51
CA SER A 69 5.93 -5.95 -17.82
C SER A 69 7.21 -6.03 -18.68
N GLN A 70 7.51 -4.98 -19.44
CA GLN A 70 8.70 -4.93 -20.29
C GLN A 70 10.00 -4.95 -19.47
N HIS A 71 9.95 -4.58 -18.19
CA HIS A 71 11.11 -4.54 -17.30
C HIS A 71 11.24 -5.78 -16.40
N PHE A 72 10.37 -6.78 -16.54
CA PHE A 72 10.37 -7.93 -15.63
C PHE A 72 11.61 -8.79 -15.75
N ASN A 73 12.18 -8.90 -16.95
CA ASN A 73 13.42 -9.66 -17.16
C ASN A 73 14.61 -9.03 -16.46
N GLU A 74 14.65 -7.70 -16.36
CA GLU A 74 15.68 -6.96 -15.61
C GLU A 74 15.45 -7.05 -14.10
N LEU A 75 14.19 -6.93 -13.65
CA LEU A 75 13.83 -6.98 -12.23
C LEU A 75 13.92 -8.37 -11.60
N ALA A 76 13.89 -9.44 -12.41
CA ALA A 76 14.03 -10.81 -11.94
C ALA A 76 15.48 -11.26 -11.71
N ARG A 77 16.47 -10.38 -11.91
CA ARG A 77 17.90 -10.64 -11.70
C ARG A 77 18.32 -10.32 -10.27
#